data_AF-A0A1G3JG18-F1
#
_entry.id   AF-A0A1G3JG18-F1
#
_cell.length_a   1.000
_cell.length_b   1.000
_cell.length_c   1.000
_cell.angle_alpha   90.00
_cell.angle_beta   90.00
_cell.angle_gamma   90.00
#
_symmetry.space_group_name_H-M   'P 1'
#
loop_
_entity.id
_entity.type
_entity.pdbx_description
1 polymer ?
#
loop_
_entity_poly.entity_id
_entity_poly.type
_entity_poly.pdbx_seq_one_letter_code
_entity_poly.pdbx_strand_id
1 'polypeptide(L)'
;MRENARFRDFLTDENIELLFKLAPLHDVGKVGIPDHILLKPGKLTEEEFEIMKQHALLGGNAIAAAENEINIRSNFLRIARQIAVSHHEKWDGSGYPFGLKGDDIPISARLMAVADVYDAVSSRRVYKSAVHHNEVVRIIEEGSGKHFDPDIVEAFKRIKQEFASIAEKFCDDLPADMQASLI
;
A
#
# COMPACT_ATOMS: atom_id res chain seq x y z
N MET A 1 18.18 1.68 -5.20
CA MET A 1 18.14 1.93 -3.74
C MET A 1 19.08 1.05 -2.93
N ARG A 2 19.50 -0.14 -3.41
CA ARG A 2 20.42 -1.04 -2.67
C ARG A 2 21.75 -0.39 -2.26
N GLU A 3 22.22 0.59 -3.02
CA GLU A 3 23.45 1.33 -2.73
C GLU A 3 23.25 2.53 -1.77
N ASN A 4 21.99 2.91 -1.48
CA ASN A 4 21.70 3.99 -0.55
C ASN A 4 21.86 3.50 0.89
N ALA A 5 22.71 4.17 1.66
CA ALA A 5 23.03 3.82 3.05
C ALA A 5 21.81 3.71 3.97
N ARG A 6 20.73 4.47 3.72
CA ARG A 6 19.47 4.40 4.49
C ARG A 6 18.71 3.08 4.29
N PHE A 7 18.93 2.40 3.16
CA PHE A 7 18.14 1.24 2.77
C PHE A 7 18.96 -0.05 2.62
N ARG A 8 20.27 0.05 2.40
CA ARG A 8 21.12 -1.09 2.00
C ARG A 8 21.05 -2.27 2.98
N ASP A 9 21.01 -2.01 4.28
CA ASP A 9 21.02 -3.06 5.31
C ASP A 9 19.67 -3.80 5.36
N PHE A 10 18.58 -3.12 4.98
CA PHE A 10 17.26 -3.73 4.87
C PHE A 10 17.01 -4.38 3.50
N LEU A 11 17.47 -3.78 2.40
CA LEU A 11 17.22 -4.25 1.03
C LEU A 11 18.17 -5.39 0.59
N THR A 12 18.25 -6.44 1.41
CA THR A 12 18.88 -7.71 1.05
C THR A 12 18.02 -8.47 0.03
N ASP A 13 18.61 -9.45 -0.68
CA ASP A 13 17.84 -10.28 -1.64
C ASP A 13 16.67 -11.00 -0.96
N GLU A 14 16.88 -11.53 0.24
CA GLU A 14 15.83 -12.16 1.05
C GLU A 14 14.69 -11.19 1.36
N ASN A 15 14.98 -9.99 1.87
CA ASN A 15 13.93 -9.04 2.23
C ASN A 15 13.18 -8.51 1.00
N ILE A 16 13.85 -8.36 -0.15
CA ILE A 16 13.19 -7.97 -1.40
C ILE A 16 12.20 -9.04 -1.86
N GLU A 17 12.58 -10.32 -1.77
CA GLU A 17 11.67 -11.43 -2.06
C GLU A 17 10.49 -11.47 -1.07
N LEU A 18 10.74 -11.21 0.21
CA LEU A 18 9.71 -11.11 1.24
C LEU A 18 8.74 -9.96 0.97
N LEU A 19 9.23 -8.75 0.63
CA LEU A 19 8.38 -7.61 0.30
C LEU A 19 7.38 -7.95 -0.81
N PHE A 20 7.84 -8.61 -1.88
CA PHE A 20 6.98 -9.05 -2.98
C PHE A 20 5.90 -10.03 -2.51
N LYS A 21 6.28 -11.07 -1.75
CA LYS A 21 5.35 -12.09 -1.26
C LYS A 21 4.33 -11.55 -0.25
N LEU A 22 4.73 -10.54 0.52
CA LEU A 22 3.96 -10.03 1.66
C LEU A 22 3.12 -8.80 1.34
N ALA A 23 3.37 -8.12 0.21
CA ALA A 23 2.60 -6.97 -0.23
C ALA A 23 1.07 -7.22 -0.23
N PRO A 24 0.54 -8.38 -0.69
CA PRO A 24 -0.91 -8.63 -0.67
C PRO A 24 -1.54 -8.65 0.74
N LEU A 25 -0.74 -8.78 1.80
CA LEU A 25 -1.25 -8.80 3.17
C LEU A 25 -1.47 -7.42 3.78
N HIS A 26 -1.12 -6.32 3.08
CA HIS A 26 -1.31 -4.96 3.61
C HIS A 26 -2.74 -4.68 4.06
N ASP A 27 -3.71 -5.22 3.30
CA ASP A 27 -5.14 -5.01 3.48
C ASP A 27 -5.87 -6.18 4.17
N VAL A 28 -5.15 -7.18 4.68
CA VAL A 28 -5.76 -8.41 5.24
C VAL A 28 -6.75 -8.11 6.37
N GLY A 29 -6.56 -7.01 7.10
CA GLY A 29 -7.45 -6.60 8.17
C GLY A 29 -8.82 -6.07 7.73
N LYS A 30 -9.05 -5.85 6.42
CA LYS A 30 -10.36 -5.44 5.91
C LYS A 30 -11.47 -6.45 6.23
N VAL A 31 -11.12 -7.72 6.45
CA VAL A 31 -12.06 -8.76 6.91
C VAL A 31 -12.72 -8.45 8.25
N GLY A 32 -12.12 -7.58 9.06
CA GLY A 32 -12.69 -7.14 10.34
C GLY A 32 -13.48 -5.83 10.25
N ILE A 33 -13.63 -5.25 9.06
CA ILE A 33 -14.43 -4.02 8.85
C ILE A 33 -15.88 -4.42 8.55
N PRO A 34 -16.89 -3.78 9.16
CA PRO A 34 -18.28 -4.07 8.86
C PRO A 34 -18.64 -3.88 7.38
N ASP A 35 -19.37 -4.83 6.81
CA ASP A 35 -19.77 -4.84 5.39
C ASP A 35 -20.44 -3.55 4.94
N HIS A 36 -21.32 -2.97 5.77
CA HIS A 36 -22.03 -1.72 5.42
C HIS A 36 -21.10 -0.50 5.29
N ILE A 37 -19.87 -0.57 5.84
CA ILE A 37 -18.82 0.43 5.67
C ILE A 37 -17.90 0.00 4.50
N LEU A 38 -17.45 -1.25 4.49
CA LEU A 38 -16.51 -1.77 3.50
C LEU A 38 -17.09 -1.73 2.06
N LEU A 39 -18.37 -2.06 1.92
CA LEU A 39 -19.08 -2.17 0.65
C LEU A 39 -19.93 -0.93 0.34
N LYS A 40 -19.80 0.15 1.12
CA LYS A 40 -20.61 1.35 0.95
C LYS A 40 -20.42 1.96 -0.44
N PRO A 41 -21.48 2.11 -1.26
CA PRO A 41 -21.37 2.82 -2.52
C PRO A 41 -21.30 4.33 -2.26
N GLY A 42 -20.10 4.91 -2.34
CA GLY A 42 -19.88 6.34 -2.20
C GLY A 42 -18.79 6.72 -1.21
N LYS A 43 -18.80 7.98 -0.75
CA LYS A 43 -17.85 8.47 0.25
C LYS A 43 -18.26 8.00 1.64
N LEU A 44 -17.27 7.62 2.45
CA LEU A 44 -17.45 7.38 3.88
C LEU A 44 -17.68 8.71 4.60
N THR A 45 -18.48 8.69 5.67
CA THR A 45 -18.50 9.79 6.66
C THR A 45 -17.19 9.81 7.45
N GLU A 46 -16.96 10.85 8.25
CA GLU A 46 -15.79 10.93 9.11
C GLU A 46 -15.76 9.75 10.10
N GLU A 47 -16.90 9.41 10.71
CA GLU A 47 -17.01 8.30 11.66
C GLU A 47 -16.79 6.94 11.00
N GLU A 48 -17.35 6.73 9.81
CA GLU A 48 -17.13 5.51 9.03
C GLU A 48 -15.67 5.38 8.59
N PHE A 49 -15.02 6.50 8.27
CA PHE A 49 -13.60 6.53 7.94
C PHE A 49 -12.75 6.17 9.17
N GLU A 50 -13.08 6.66 10.36
CA GLU A 50 -12.41 6.25 11.61
C GLU A 50 -12.47 4.74 11.83
N ILE A 51 -13.60 4.10 11.52
CA ILE A 51 -13.74 2.64 11.57
C ILE A 51 -12.91 1.98 10.47
N MET A 52 -12.98 2.47 9.22
CA MET A 52 -12.20 1.93 8.10
C MET A 52 -10.70 1.92 8.41
N LYS A 53 -10.15 2.97 9.04
CA LYS A 53 -8.73 3.04 9.42
C LYS A 53 -8.28 1.89 10.33
N GLN A 54 -9.20 1.24 11.05
CA GLN A 54 -8.88 0.14 11.95
C GLN A 54 -8.36 -1.11 11.22
N HIS A 55 -8.57 -1.26 9.91
CA HIS A 55 -8.10 -2.44 9.16
C HIS A 55 -6.59 -2.64 9.30
N ALA A 56 -5.81 -1.55 9.36
CA ALA A 56 -4.36 -1.62 9.54
C ALA A 56 -3.98 -2.28 10.87
N LEU A 57 -4.63 -1.88 11.97
CA LEU A 57 -4.43 -2.48 13.30
C LEU A 57 -4.96 -3.92 13.37
N LEU A 58 -6.13 -4.18 12.79
CA LEU A 58 -6.74 -5.51 12.78
C LEU A 58 -5.85 -6.52 12.03
N GLY A 59 -5.33 -6.15 10.86
CA GLY A 59 -4.41 -6.98 10.08
C GLY A 59 -3.10 -7.22 10.84
N GLY A 60 -2.54 -6.18 11.44
CA GLY A 60 -1.35 -6.30 12.28
C GLY A 60 -1.51 -7.23 13.49
N ASN A 61 -2.65 -7.13 14.17
CA ASN A 61 -2.97 -7.96 15.33
C ASN A 61 -3.14 -9.43 14.93
N ALA A 62 -3.80 -9.71 13.80
CA ALA A 62 -3.94 -11.06 13.27
C ALA A 62 -2.57 -11.70 12.95
N ILE A 63 -1.68 -10.94 12.29
CA ILE A 63 -0.31 -11.41 11.99
C ILE A 63 0.50 -11.63 13.27
N ALA A 64 0.38 -10.74 14.26
CA ALA A 64 1.07 -10.88 15.55
C ALA A 64 0.57 -12.11 16.34
N ALA A 65 -0.73 -12.41 16.29
CA ALA A 65 -1.28 -13.62 16.90
C ALA A 65 -0.68 -14.88 16.25
N ALA A 66 -0.61 -14.92 14.92
CA ALA A 66 0.02 -16.03 14.20
C ALA A 66 1.52 -16.20 14.55
N GLU A 67 2.26 -15.10 14.71
CA GLU A 67 3.68 -15.13 15.12
C GLU A 67 3.87 -15.79 16.49
N ASN A 68 2.98 -15.49 17.45
CA ASN A 68 3.02 -16.07 18.79
C ASN A 68 2.66 -17.57 18.77
N GLU A 69 1.74 -18.00 17.90
CA GLU A 69 1.29 -19.39 17.81
C GLU A 69 2.37 -20.32 17.22
N ILE A 70 3.06 -19.87 16.18
CA ILE A 70 4.08 -20.70 15.50
C ILE A 70 5.43 -20.72 16.24
N ASN A 71 5.62 -19.89 17.28
CA ASN A 71 6.85 -19.73 18.06
C ASN A 71 8.13 -19.60 17.22
N ILE A 72 8.03 -19.00 16.03
CA ILE A 72 9.14 -18.71 15.12
C ILE A 72 9.21 -17.20 14.96
N ARG A 73 10.29 -16.60 15.46
CA ARG A 73 10.65 -15.22 15.09
C ARG A 73 11.22 -15.24 13.69
N SER A 74 10.39 -14.90 12.71
CA SER A 74 10.80 -14.83 11.30
C SER A 74 10.72 -13.39 10.79
N ASN A 75 11.70 -13.01 9.96
CA ASN A 75 11.63 -11.77 9.18
C ASN A 75 10.34 -11.67 8.36
N PHE A 76 9.78 -12.82 7.96
CA PHE A 76 8.51 -12.92 7.23
C PHE A 76 7.36 -12.23 7.98
N LEU A 77 7.01 -12.70 9.18
CA LEU A 77 5.86 -12.16 9.92
C LEU A 77 6.11 -10.74 10.43
N ARG A 78 7.36 -10.43 10.78
CA ARG A 78 7.75 -9.07 11.16
C ARG A 78 7.52 -8.08 10.02
N ILE A 79 7.98 -8.39 8.80
CA ILE A 79 7.78 -7.52 7.63
C ILE A 79 6.31 -7.44 7.26
N ALA A 80 5.58 -8.56 7.28
CA ALA A 80 4.15 -8.60 6.99
C ALA A 80 3.37 -7.68 7.94
N ARG A 81 3.66 -7.76 9.25
CA ARG A 81 3.05 -6.91 10.27
C ARG A 81 3.37 -5.43 10.07
N GLN A 82 4.63 -5.11 9.74
CA GLN A 82 5.04 -3.72 9.44
C GLN A 82 4.27 -3.16 8.24
N ILE A 83 4.11 -3.95 7.19
CA ILE A 83 3.32 -3.57 6.01
C ILE A 83 1.86 -3.33 6.40
N ALA A 84 1.20 -4.31 7.01
CA ALA A 84 -0.22 -4.22 7.35
C ALA A 84 -0.53 -3.03 8.26
N VAL A 85 0.29 -2.81 9.29
CA VAL A 85 0.01 -1.76 10.29
C VAL A 85 0.38 -0.36 9.79
N SER A 86 1.43 -0.21 8.98
CA SER A 86 2.01 1.11 8.73
C SER A 86 1.94 1.58 7.28
N HIS A 87 1.34 0.83 6.34
CA HIS A 87 1.26 1.25 4.93
C HIS A 87 0.43 2.52 4.70
N HIS A 88 -0.36 2.97 5.69
CA HIS A 88 -1.07 4.25 5.68
C HIS A 88 -0.43 5.34 6.56
N GLU A 89 0.75 5.07 7.14
CA GLU A 89 1.56 6.12 7.73
C GLU A 89 2.10 7.04 6.64
N LYS A 90 2.19 8.33 6.94
CA LYS A 90 2.65 9.35 6.00
C LYS A 90 3.96 9.93 6.48
N TRP A 91 4.88 10.18 5.55
CA TRP A 91 6.20 10.69 5.86
C TRP A 91 6.22 11.92 6.79
N ASP A 92 5.22 12.80 6.69
CA ASP A 92 5.08 14.01 7.53
C ASP A 92 4.50 13.78 8.94
N GLY A 93 4.00 12.58 9.23
CA GLY A 93 3.34 12.21 10.49
C GLY A 93 1.82 12.38 10.49
N SER A 94 1.21 12.80 9.37
CA SER A 94 -0.26 12.95 9.27
C SER A 94 -1.01 11.64 8.94
N GLY A 95 -0.29 10.52 8.94
CA GLY A 95 -0.83 9.19 8.68
C GLY A 95 -1.45 8.53 9.91
N TYR A 96 -1.77 7.25 9.78
CA TYR A 96 -2.39 6.44 10.82
C TYR A 96 -1.86 5.00 10.75
N PRO A 97 -2.00 4.19 11.82
CA PRO A 97 -2.73 4.44 13.07
C PRO A 97 -1.94 5.18 14.16
N PHE A 98 -0.62 5.33 14.04
CA PHE A 98 0.22 5.85 15.12
C PHE A 98 0.77 7.25 14.85
N GLY A 99 0.68 7.75 13.61
CA GLY A 99 1.24 9.05 13.24
C GLY A 99 2.77 9.02 13.22
N LEU A 100 3.34 7.89 12.79
CA LEU A 100 4.79 7.74 12.65
C LEU A 100 5.31 8.73 11.60
N LYS A 101 6.50 9.27 11.82
CA LYS A 101 7.08 10.31 10.97
C LYS A 101 8.47 9.90 10.47
N GLY A 102 8.74 10.20 9.21
CA GLY A 102 10.06 10.00 8.63
C GLY A 102 10.54 8.55 8.74
N ASP A 103 11.74 8.39 9.30
CA ASP A 103 12.39 7.09 9.45
C ASP A 103 11.81 6.19 10.55
N ASP A 104 10.90 6.71 11.39
CA ASP A 104 10.15 5.88 12.34
C ASP A 104 9.18 4.93 11.60
N ILE A 105 8.80 5.27 10.37
CA ILE A 105 8.01 4.40 9.50
C ILE A 105 8.93 3.28 8.96
N PRO A 106 8.57 1.99 9.14
CA PRO A 106 9.35 0.89 8.57
C PRO A 106 9.55 1.04 7.06
N ILE A 107 10.75 0.70 6.57
CA ILE A 107 11.08 0.77 5.13
C ILE A 107 10.07 -0.02 4.29
N SER A 108 9.66 -1.20 4.76
CA SER A 108 8.64 -2.03 4.10
C SER A 108 7.31 -1.30 3.89
N ALA A 109 6.84 -0.58 4.91
CA ALA A 109 5.62 0.20 4.85
C ALA A 109 5.76 1.44 3.96
N ARG A 110 6.90 2.13 3.99
CA ARG A 110 7.17 3.28 3.11
C ARG A 110 7.19 2.88 1.64
N LEU A 111 7.76 1.71 1.32
CA LEU A 111 7.72 1.14 -0.04
C LEU A 111 6.30 0.74 -0.42
N MET A 112 5.57 0.08 0.49
CA MET A 112 4.19 -0.34 0.25
C MET A 112 3.28 0.86 -0.03
N ALA A 113 3.40 1.97 0.71
CA ALA A 113 2.57 3.16 0.52
C ALA A 113 2.63 3.70 -0.91
N VAL A 114 3.81 3.69 -1.55
CA VAL A 114 3.96 4.12 -2.95
C VAL A 114 3.31 3.11 -3.90
N ALA A 115 3.50 1.81 -3.67
CA ALA A 115 2.90 0.76 -4.49
C ALA A 115 1.37 0.76 -4.41
N ASP A 116 0.82 0.84 -3.20
CA ASP A 116 -0.63 0.88 -2.91
C ASP A 116 -1.28 2.11 -3.56
N VAL A 117 -0.71 3.31 -3.36
CA VAL A 117 -1.27 4.52 -3.99
C VAL A 117 -1.20 4.45 -5.51
N TYR A 118 -0.12 3.92 -6.07
CA TYR A 118 -0.04 3.76 -7.52
C TYR A 118 -1.15 2.83 -8.02
N ASP A 119 -1.29 1.65 -7.43
CA ASP A 119 -2.29 0.65 -7.81
C ASP A 119 -3.72 1.18 -7.63
N ALA A 120 -4.03 1.75 -6.46
CA ALA A 120 -5.35 2.26 -6.12
C ALA A 120 -5.81 3.43 -7.01
N VAL A 121 -4.89 4.23 -7.54
CA VAL A 121 -5.20 5.37 -8.41
C VAL A 121 -5.16 5.00 -9.90
N SER A 122 -4.23 4.13 -10.31
CA SER A 122 -4.11 3.69 -11.70
C SER A 122 -5.17 2.65 -12.11
N SER A 123 -5.66 1.84 -11.17
CA SER A 123 -6.70 0.85 -11.42
C SER A 123 -8.04 1.49 -11.81
N ARG A 124 -8.74 0.87 -12.77
CA ARG A 124 -10.14 1.18 -13.08
C ARG A 124 -10.98 0.61 -11.95
N ARG A 125 -11.72 1.46 -11.23
CA ARG A 125 -12.78 0.96 -10.33
C ARG A 125 -14.11 1.01 -11.07
N VAL A 126 -15.05 0.15 -10.67
CA VAL A 126 -16.44 0.07 -11.20
C VAL A 126 -17.10 1.44 -11.34
N TYR A 127 -16.69 2.42 -10.53
CA TYR A 127 -17.24 3.79 -10.50
C TYR A 127 -16.21 4.90 -10.79
N LYS A 128 -15.00 4.58 -11.27
CA LYS A 128 -13.94 5.56 -11.57
C LYS A 128 -13.09 5.12 -12.77
N SER A 129 -13.07 5.92 -13.82
CA SER A 129 -12.15 5.70 -14.95
C SER A 129 -10.71 5.72 -14.46
N ALA A 130 -9.87 4.81 -14.98
CA ALA A 130 -8.44 4.79 -14.67
C ALA A 130 -7.86 6.18 -14.89
N VAL A 131 -7.10 6.64 -13.90
CA VAL A 131 -6.33 7.87 -14.01
C VAL A 131 -5.18 7.61 -14.98
N HIS A 132 -4.90 8.54 -15.89
CA HIS A 132 -3.79 8.40 -16.82
C HIS A 132 -2.47 8.29 -16.04
N HIS A 133 -1.56 7.38 -16.44
CA HIS A 133 -0.28 7.12 -15.77
C HIS A 133 0.43 8.40 -15.28
N ASN A 134 0.50 9.42 -16.13
CA ASN A 134 1.13 10.70 -15.83
C ASN A 134 0.51 11.44 -14.62
N GLU A 135 -0.78 11.32 -14.38
CA GLU A 135 -1.44 11.94 -13.23
C GLU A 135 -1.15 11.16 -11.93
N VAL A 136 -1.07 9.83 -11.98
CA VAL A 136 -0.62 9.01 -10.84
C VAL A 136 0.81 9.37 -10.46
N VAL A 137 1.69 9.48 -11.47
CA VAL A 137 3.08 9.95 -11.29
C VAL A 137 3.10 11.33 -10.65
N ARG A 138 2.31 12.28 -11.13
CA ARG A 138 2.24 13.63 -10.56
C ARG A 138 1.83 13.59 -9.08
N ILE A 139 0.81 12.81 -8.71
CA ILE A 139 0.35 12.66 -7.32
C ILE A 139 1.49 12.14 -6.43
N ILE A 140 2.24 11.13 -6.88
CA ILE A 140 3.37 10.57 -6.12
C ILE A 140 4.51 11.57 -6.01
N GLU A 141 4.85 12.28 -7.09
CA GLU A 141 5.92 13.28 -7.09
C GLU A 141 5.58 14.48 -6.19
N GLU A 142 4.34 14.99 -6.21
CA GLU A 142 3.85 16.07 -5.34
C GLU A 142 3.73 15.65 -3.87
N GLY A 143 3.56 14.34 -3.61
CA GLY A 143 3.51 13.75 -2.28
C GLY A 143 4.87 13.57 -1.62
N SER A 144 5.98 13.84 -2.32
CA SER A 144 7.35 13.71 -1.80
C SER A 144 7.57 14.58 -0.56
N GLY A 145 8.06 13.97 0.52
CA GLY A 145 8.29 14.66 1.79
C GLY A 145 7.03 14.97 2.61
N LYS A 146 5.84 14.59 2.10
CA LYS A 146 4.56 14.70 2.81
C LYS A 146 3.96 13.33 3.04
N HIS A 147 3.48 12.70 1.97
CA HIS A 147 2.95 11.34 2.00
C HIS A 147 4.09 10.33 1.95
N PHE A 148 5.06 10.54 1.05
CA PHE A 148 6.07 9.54 0.71
C PHE A 148 7.48 9.95 1.11
N ASP A 149 8.33 8.97 1.40
CA ASP A 149 9.76 9.18 1.61
C ASP A 149 10.39 9.75 0.33
N PRO A 150 11.07 10.92 0.39
CA PRO A 150 11.71 11.52 -0.78
C PRO A 150 12.66 10.59 -1.53
N ASP A 151 13.43 9.75 -0.83
CA ASP A 151 14.38 8.85 -1.49
C ASP A 151 13.68 7.74 -2.26
N ILE A 152 12.52 7.28 -1.77
CA ILE A 152 11.69 6.28 -2.47
C ILE A 152 11.02 6.93 -3.68
N VAL A 153 10.55 8.17 -3.57
CA VAL A 153 10.00 8.90 -4.72
C VAL A 153 11.06 9.10 -5.80
N GLU A 154 12.30 9.43 -5.44
CA GLU A 154 13.41 9.52 -6.39
C GLU A 154 13.79 8.17 -7.02
N ALA A 155 13.57 7.05 -6.33
CA ALA A 155 13.70 5.73 -6.93
C ALA A 155 12.53 5.44 -7.89
N PHE A 156 11.29 5.71 -7.47
CA PHE A 156 10.08 5.57 -8.29
C PHE A 156 10.20 6.35 -9.61
N LYS A 157 10.66 7.60 -9.57
CA LYS A 157 10.87 8.43 -10.78
C LYS A 157 11.74 7.76 -11.84
N ARG A 158 12.73 6.96 -11.43
CA ARG A 158 13.63 6.24 -12.34
C ARG A 158 12.98 5.02 -12.99
N ILE A 159 11.98 4.43 -12.34
CA ILE A 159 11.31 3.19 -12.77
C ILE A 159 9.83 3.38 -13.11
N LYS A 160 9.33 4.62 -13.16
CA LYS A 160 7.89 4.89 -13.37
C LYS A 160 7.34 4.32 -14.67
N GLN A 161 8.16 4.19 -15.71
CA GLN A 161 7.73 3.54 -16.95
C GLN A 161 7.53 2.02 -16.78
N GLU A 162 8.32 1.37 -15.91
CA GLU A 162 8.11 -0.05 -15.58
C GLU A 162 6.79 -0.24 -14.83
N PHE A 163 6.44 0.69 -13.93
CA PHE A 163 5.13 0.71 -13.27
C PHE A 163 3.98 0.84 -14.30
N ALA A 164 4.15 1.67 -15.34
CA ALA A 164 3.16 1.78 -16.42
C ALA A 164 3.00 0.46 -17.18
N SER A 165 4.11 -0.17 -17.57
CA SER A 165 4.09 -1.45 -18.29
C SER A 165 3.49 -2.58 -17.46
N ILE A 166 3.75 -2.63 -16.14
CA ILE A 166 3.14 -3.61 -15.24
C ILE A 166 1.63 -3.38 -15.14
N ALA A 167 1.18 -2.14 -14.91
CA ALA A 167 -0.24 -1.82 -14.81
C ALA A 167 -1.01 -2.10 -16.13
N GLU A 168 -0.39 -1.85 -17.28
CA GLU A 168 -0.99 -2.20 -18.57
C GLU A 168 -1.08 -3.71 -18.77
N LYS A 169 -0.01 -4.45 -18.40
CA LYS A 169 0.05 -5.91 -18.54
C LYS A 169 -0.94 -6.65 -17.63
N PHE A 170 -1.19 -6.12 -16.44
CA PHE A 170 -2.06 -6.74 -15.43
C PHE A 170 -3.35 -5.93 -15.21
N CYS A 171 -3.77 -5.13 -16.19
CA CYS A 171 -5.04 -4.42 -16.12
C CYS A 171 -6.19 -5.42 -16.00
N ASP A 172 -7.11 -5.19 -15.08
CA ASP A 172 -8.32 -6.01 -14.96
C ASP A 172 -9.14 -5.94 -16.25
N ASP A 173 -9.55 -7.12 -16.74
CA ASP A 173 -10.57 -7.21 -17.77
C ASP A 173 -11.90 -6.71 -17.19
N LEU A 174 -12.56 -5.77 -17.87
CA LEU A 174 -13.94 -5.42 -17.51
C LEU A 174 -14.81 -6.68 -17.64
N PRO A 175 -15.62 -7.03 -16.63
CA PRO A 175 -16.55 -8.14 -16.76
C PRO A 175 -17.46 -7.91 -17.98
N ALA A 176 -17.77 -9.00 -18.68
CA ALA A 176 -18.36 -8.98 -20.03
C ALA A 176 -19.71 -8.23 -20.11
N ASP A 177 -20.42 -8.13 -18.99
CA ASP A 177 -21.68 -7.40 -18.84
C ASP A 177 -21.50 -5.87 -18.89
N MET A 178 -20.32 -5.35 -18.55
CA MET A 178 -19.99 -3.92 -18.67
C MET A 178 -19.43 -3.52 -20.04
N GLN A 179 -18.94 -4.46 -20.85
CA GLN A 179 -18.49 -4.17 -22.23
C GLN A 179 -19.66 -3.87 -23.17
N ALA A 180 -20.85 -4.44 -22.90
CA ALA A 180 -22.05 -4.26 -23.72
C ALA A 180 -22.73 -2.89 -23.55
N SER A 181 -22.34 -2.07 -22.56
CA SER A 181 -22.93 -0.76 -22.29
C SER A 181 -22.16 0.43 -22.91
N LEU A 182 -21.13 0.14 -23.71
CA LEU A 182 -20.27 1.13 -24.36
C LEU A 182 -20.36 1.12 -25.90
N ILE A 183 -21.39 0.47 -26.46
CA ILE A 183 -21.77 0.52 -27.89
C ILE A 183 -23.18 1.09 -27.98
#